data_AF-F4S5E1-F1
#
_entry.id   AF-F4S5E1-F1
#
_cell.length_a   1.000
_cell.length_b   1.000
_cell.length_c   1.000
_cell.angle_alpha   90.00
_cell.angle_beta   90.00
_cell.angle_gamma   90.00
#
_symmetry.space_group_name_H-M   'P 1'
#
loop_
_entity.id
_entity.type
_entity.pdbx_description
1 polymer ?
#
loop_
_entity_poly.entity_id
_entity_poly.type
_entity_poly.pdbx_seq_one_letter_code
_entity_poly.pdbx_strand_id
1 'polypeptide(L)'
;MDLKAYLASKYMSGPKAEAILSSVASESSTRKKRKKKTHDPSNLTSQTSSGLILKDEDESCWKNEVEEEENEPVIETIAKFKGKSNNESKWTVIKPSEETNEENIAEDEQPQIVEEVTTGVTGGLQTADQIKSHLKSQKMKQKIRESQRAAEEDVEEETVYRDSSGKKIDTKQLRAEEKRRQAKDLEKAMRKMEWGKGLVQRDGKKADADELSKIAAQPFARTINDQEMNQEMKGVQRWNDPAAGFLTKPSKSTSKPTRPKYNGPPPPPNRYGIPPGYRWDGVDRSNGFEKKLFATGNDKKRTKAEAYSYSVDDM
;
A
#
# COMPACT_ATOMS: atom_id res chain seq x y z
N MET A 1 -0.62 -35.53 47.26
CA MET A 1 -2.05 -35.25 47.00
C MET A 1 -2.12 -34.00 46.15
N ASP A 2 -2.76 -34.05 44.98
CA ASP A 2 -2.93 -32.86 44.13
C ASP A 2 -3.80 -31.83 44.87
N LEU A 3 -3.32 -30.59 45.00
CA LEU A 3 -4.00 -29.50 45.72
C LEU A 3 -5.40 -29.26 45.14
N LYS A 4 -5.55 -29.40 43.82
CA LYS A 4 -6.84 -29.24 43.14
C LYS A 4 -7.83 -30.35 43.50
N ALA A 5 -7.36 -31.59 43.62
CA ALA A 5 -8.18 -32.71 44.07
C ALA A 5 -8.63 -32.54 45.53
N TYR A 6 -7.73 -32.08 46.40
CA TYR A 6 -8.05 -31.81 47.81
C TYR A 6 -9.10 -30.71 47.94
N LEU A 7 -8.91 -29.58 47.26
CA LEU A 7 -9.89 -28.49 47.25
C LEU A 7 -11.21 -28.92 46.62
N ALA A 8 -11.18 -29.69 45.53
CA ALA A 8 -12.39 -30.22 44.90
C ALA A 8 -13.18 -31.15 45.83
N SER A 9 -12.49 -32.04 46.57
CA SER A 9 -13.15 -32.98 47.48
C SER A 9 -13.75 -32.33 48.73
N LYS A 10 -13.15 -31.25 49.22
CA LYS A 10 -13.48 -30.69 50.54
C LYS A 10 -14.24 -29.37 50.48
N TYR A 11 -14.10 -28.61 49.39
CA TYR A 11 -14.59 -27.24 49.30
C TYR A 11 -15.27 -26.89 47.97
N MET A 12 -15.42 -27.83 47.02
CA MET A 12 -16.16 -27.59 45.79
C MET A 12 -17.30 -28.61 45.62
N SER A 13 -18.44 -28.18 45.07
CA SER A 13 -19.56 -29.05 44.72
C SER A 13 -20.01 -28.79 43.28
N GLY A 14 -20.60 -29.80 42.64
CA GLY A 14 -21.13 -29.72 41.29
C GLY A 14 -20.21 -30.29 40.20
N PRO A 15 -20.60 -30.16 38.92
CA PRO A 15 -20.01 -30.92 37.81
C PRO A 15 -18.50 -30.64 37.59
N LYS A 16 -18.03 -29.46 38.01
CA LYS A 16 -16.62 -29.10 37.95
C LYS A 16 -15.77 -29.82 39.00
N ALA A 17 -16.31 -30.09 40.20
CA ALA A 17 -15.63 -30.84 41.23
C ALA A 17 -15.50 -32.32 40.82
N GLU A 18 -16.57 -32.89 40.27
CA GLU A 18 -16.58 -34.28 39.78
C GLU A 18 -15.60 -34.50 38.62
N ALA A 19 -15.52 -33.56 37.68
CA ALA A 19 -14.57 -33.64 36.58
C ALA A 19 -13.10 -33.67 37.07
N ILE A 20 -12.75 -32.84 38.07
CA ILE A 20 -11.38 -32.80 38.64
C ILE A 20 -11.06 -34.09 39.40
N LEU A 21 -12.03 -34.63 40.15
CA LEU A 21 -11.84 -35.90 40.85
C LEU A 21 -11.72 -37.09 39.86
N SER A 22 -12.47 -37.08 38.76
CA SER A 22 -12.40 -38.11 37.72
C SER A 22 -11.07 -38.08 36.93
N SER A 23 -10.52 -36.90 36.66
CA SER A 23 -9.26 -36.78 35.94
C SER A 23 -8.11 -37.33 36.76
N VAL A 24 -8.08 -37.02 38.06
CA VAL A 24 -7.07 -37.52 39.00
C VAL A 24 -7.17 -39.04 39.17
N ALA A 25 -8.39 -39.60 39.17
CA ALA A 25 -8.59 -41.05 39.17
C ALA A 25 -8.03 -41.70 37.90
N SER A 26 -8.26 -41.11 36.73
CA SER A 26 -7.75 -41.63 35.45
C SER A 26 -6.22 -41.58 35.33
N GLU A 27 -5.59 -40.55 35.89
CA GLU A 27 -4.14 -40.34 35.83
C GLU A 27 -3.34 -41.37 36.64
N SER A 28 -3.98 -41.99 37.64
CA SER A 28 -3.41 -43.11 38.41
C SER A 28 -3.34 -44.42 37.61
N SER A 29 -4.18 -44.59 36.57
CA SER A 29 -4.28 -45.82 35.77
C SER A 29 -3.39 -45.86 34.52
N THR A 30 -2.78 -44.74 34.10
CA THR A 30 -2.03 -44.67 32.83
C THR A 30 -0.62 -44.13 32.98
N ARG A 31 0.30 -44.97 33.49
CA ARG A 31 1.76 -44.81 33.25
C ARG A 31 2.36 -46.05 32.61
N LYS A 32 2.10 -46.25 31.32
CA LYS A 32 2.93 -47.13 30.47
C LYS A 32 4.16 -46.35 29.99
N LYS A 33 5.34 -46.78 30.45
CA LYS A 33 6.67 -46.26 30.09
C LYS A 33 6.89 -46.34 28.57
N ARG A 34 7.16 -45.20 27.90
CA ARG A 34 7.68 -45.17 26.53
C ARG A 34 9.21 -45.04 26.58
N LYS A 35 9.92 -46.04 26.02
CA LYS A 35 11.37 -46.08 25.82
C LYS A 35 11.82 -44.98 24.85
N LYS A 36 12.91 -44.29 25.21
CA LYS A 36 13.66 -43.33 24.39
C LYS A 36 14.60 -44.11 23.46
N LYS A 37 14.57 -43.84 22.14
CA LYS A 37 15.47 -44.44 21.14
C LYS A 37 16.58 -43.43 20.84
N THR A 38 17.83 -43.85 21.01
CA THR A 38 19.06 -43.11 20.71
C THR A 38 19.35 -43.17 19.20
N HIS A 39 20.04 -42.14 18.70
CA HIS A 39 20.47 -41.99 17.31
C HIS A 39 22.00 -42.15 17.29
N ASP A 40 22.53 -43.03 16.45
CA ASP A 40 23.95 -43.08 16.09
C ASP A 40 24.09 -42.79 14.59
N PRO A 41 25.15 -42.08 14.14
CA PRO A 41 25.37 -41.77 12.73
C PRO A 41 26.48 -42.64 12.12
N SER A 42 26.15 -43.42 11.10
CA SER A 42 27.15 -43.97 10.17
C SER A 42 26.49 -44.46 8.88
N ASN A 43 26.71 -43.77 7.75
CA ASN A 43 27.41 -44.33 6.59
C ASN A 43 27.41 -43.34 5.42
N LEU A 44 28.61 -42.91 5.04
CA LEU A 44 28.91 -42.51 3.67
C LEU A 44 29.10 -43.78 2.84
N THR A 45 28.52 -43.83 1.64
CA THR A 45 29.15 -44.40 0.43
C THR A 45 28.31 -44.12 -0.81
N SER A 46 28.97 -43.43 -1.75
CA SER A 46 28.85 -43.30 -3.20
C SER A 46 27.81 -44.14 -3.96
N GLN A 47 27.12 -43.54 -4.94
CA GLN A 47 27.38 -43.78 -6.38
C GLN A 47 26.46 -42.98 -7.34
N THR A 48 27.14 -42.53 -8.40
CA THR A 48 26.80 -41.94 -9.70
C THR A 48 25.55 -42.41 -10.47
N SER A 49 24.88 -41.48 -11.18
CA SER A 49 24.46 -41.59 -12.60
C SER A 49 23.81 -40.26 -13.04
N SER A 50 24.47 -39.49 -13.93
CA SER A 50 24.22 -39.42 -15.38
C SER A 50 22.85 -38.80 -15.76
N GLY A 51 22.85 -37.61 -16.37
CA GLY A 51 21.67 -37.06 -17.06
C GLY A 51 21.68 -35.57 -17.38
N LEU A 52 22.13 -35.24 -18.60
CA LEU A 52 21.81 -34.07 -19.43
C LEU A 52 22.33 -32.67 -19.01
N ILE A 53 23.43 -32.29 -19.65
CA ILE A 53 23.97 -30.92 -19.75
C ILE A 53 23.54 -30.35 -21.11
N LEU A 54 22.67 -29.33 -21.09
CA LEU A 54 22.39 -28.47 -22.23
C LEU A 54 23.44 -27.36 -22.23
N LYS A 55 24.26 -27.36 -23.28
CA LYS A 55 25.33 -26.41 -23.54
C LYS A 55 24.80 -25.39 -24.55
N ASP A 56 24.46 -24.19 -24.07
CA ASP A 56 24.32 -23.02 -24.94
C ASP A 56 25.65 -22.28 -24.92
N GLU A 57 26.34 -22.37 -26.04
CA GLU A 57 27.44 -21.52 -26.46
C GLU A 57 26.88 -20.15 -26.85
N ASP A 58 27.14 -19.12 -26.06
CA ASP A 58 27.28 -17.76 -26.55
C ASP A 58 28.46 -17.12 -25.80
N GLU A 59 29.55 -16.99 -26.54
CA GLU A 59 30.82 -16.45 -26.09
C GLU A 59 30.77 -14.91 -25.99
N SER A 60 31.45 -14.40 -24.95
CA SER A 60 32.35 -13.25 -25.03
C SER A 60 31.79 -11.87 -25.39
N CYS A 61 31.41 -11.08 -24.38
CA CYS A 61 31.66 -9.63 -24.40
C CYS A 61 31.69 -9.00 -23.00
N TRP A 62 32.60 -9.41 -22.10
CA TRP A 62 33.07 -8.53 -21.02
C TRP A 62 34.53 -8.83 -20.73
N LYS A 63 35.40 -8.10 -21.43
CA LYS A 63 36.83 -8.04 -21.21
C LYS A 63 37.08 -7.33 -19.87
N ASN A 64 37.56 -8.08 -18.87
CA ASN A 64 38.09 -7.49 -17.64
C ASN A 64 39.57 -7.20 -17.87
N GLU A 65 39.92 -5.93 -17.93
CA GLU A 65 41.28 -5.43 -17.82
C GLU A 65 41.40 -4.70 -16.49
N VAL A 66 42.40 -5.08 -15.72
CA VAL A 66 42.72 -4.58 -14.39
C VAL A 66 43.59 -3.34 -14.55
N GLU A 67 43.16 -2.20 -14.03
CA GLU A 67 44.07 -1.14 -13.62
C GLU A 67 43.67 -0.65 -12.22
N GLU A 68 44.64 -0.76 -11.31
CA GLU A 68 44.66 -0.11 -10.01
C GLU A 68 44.91 1.38 -10.24
N GLU A 69 44.00 2.26 -9.82
CA GLU A 69 44.35 3.62 -9.42
C GLU A 69 43.24 4.26 -8.57
N GLU A 70 43.65 4.61 -7.35
CA GLU A 70 43.26 5.78 -6.56
C GLU A 70 41.80 5.99 -6.06
N ASN A 71 41.73 6.19 -4.74
CA ASN A 71 40.53 6.51 -3.98
C ASN A 71 40.17 8.00 -4.15
N GLU A 72 39.12 8.30 -4.92
CA GLU A 72 38.39 9.58 -4.81
C GLU A 72 36.86 9.36 -4.87
N PRO A 73 36.07 9.99 -3.99
CA PRO A 73 34.61 9.85 -4.02
C PRO A 73 33.98 10.68 -5.15
N VAL A 74 33.38 10.00 -6.12
CA VAL A 74 32.53 10.61 -7.15
C VAL A 74 31.25 11.16 -6.50
N ILE A 75 31.18 12.48 -6.35
CA ILE A 75 29.96 13.21 -5.97
C ILE A 75 29.10 13.34 -7.23
N GLU A 76 28.03 12.54 -7.32
CA GLU A 76 26.99 12.75 -8.31
C GLU A 76 26.36 14.14 -8.11
N THR A 77 26.72 15.06 -9.00
CA THR A 77 26.13 16.40 -9.06
C THR A 77 24.74 16.28 -9.67
N ILE A 78 23.73 16.18 -8.79
CA ILE A 78 22.33 16.37 -9.17
C ILE A 78 22.22 17.75 -9.84
N ALA A 79 21.77 17.76 -11.09
CA ALA A 79 21.49 18.97 -11.85
C ALA A 79 20.51 19.86 -11.07
N LYS A 80 21.03 20.91 -10.42
CA LYS A 80 20.24 21.97 -9.81
C LYS A 80 19.63 22.80 -10.93
N PHE A 81 18.38 22.51 -11.26
CA PHE A 81 17.53 23.35 -12.10
C PHE A 81 17.43 24.74 -11.47
N LYS A 82 18.16 25.73 -12.03
CA LYS A 82 18.02 27.16 -11.70
C LYS A 82 16.75 27.69 -12.36
N GLY A 83 15.60 27.37 -11.79
CA GLY A 83 14.38 28.15 -11.99
C GLY A 83 14.42 29.34 -11.05
N LYS A 84 14.62 30.55 -11.58
CA LYS A 84 14.35 31.79 -10.84
C LYS A 84 12.84 31.86 -10.58
N SER A 85 12.38 31.46 -9.40
CA SER A 85 11.04 31.81 -8.92
C SER A 85 11.14 33.01 -8.00
N ASN A 86 10.89 34.21 -8.52
CA ASN A 86 10.42 35.31 -7.69
C ASN A 86 9.00 34.96 -7.23
N ASN A 87 8.89 34.28 -6.09
CA ASN A 87 7.64 34.19 -5.35
C ASN A 87 7.70 35.23 -4.22
N GLU A 88 7.64 36.50 -4.59
CA GLU A 88 7.09 37.50 -3.69
C GLU A 88 5.57 37.31 -3.71
N SER A 89 5.06 36.73 -2.64
CA SER A 89 3.64 36.57 -2.36
C SER A 89 2.98 37.93 -2.23
N LYS A 90 2.58 38.52 -3.35
CA LYS A 90 1.73 39.71 -3.40
C LYS A 90 0.26 39.30 -3.37
N TRP A 91 -0.12 38.61 -2.29
CA TRP A 91 -1.54 38.42 -1.96
C TRP A 91 -2.00 39.64 -1.17
N THR A 92 -2.65 40.59 -1.85
CA THR A 92 -3.41 41.64 -1.20
C THR A 92 -4.76 41.08 -0.77
N VAL A 93 -5.00 41.00 0.54
CA VAL A 93 -6.32 40.73 1.12
C VAL A 93 -7.21 41.94 0.85
N ILE A 94 -8.15 41.80 -0.08
CA ILE A 94 -9.20 42.80 -0.28
C ILE A 94 -10.18 42.62 0.89
N LYS A 95 -10.19 43.58 1.81
CA LYS A 95 -11.27 43.71 2.79
C LYS A 95 -12.51 44.25 2.05
N PRO A 96 -13.73 43.78 2.34
CA PRO A 96 -14.92 44.41 1.82
C PRO A 96 -14.98 45.85 2.38
N SER A 97 -15.04 46.84 1.48
CA SER A 97 -15.31 48.22 1.85
C SER A 97 -16.74 48.34 2.36
N GLU A 98 -16.89 49.01 3.50
CA GLU A 98 -18.17 49.42 4.06
C GLU A 98 -18.99 50.25 3.07
N GLU A 99 -20.29 50.04 3.14
CA GLU A 99 -21.34 50.67 2.33
C GLU A 99 -21.23 52.20 2.38
N THR A 100 -20.98 52.81 1.23
CA THR A 100 -21.19 54.25 1.02
C THR A 100 -22.43 54.44 0.15
N ASN A 101 -23.40 55.10 0.77
CA ASN A 101 -24.67 55.63 0.25
C ASN A 101 -24.78 55.78 -1.27
N GLU A 102 -25.88 55.25 -1.79
CA GLU A 102 -26.42 55.50 -3.13
C GLU A 102 -26.85 56.97 -3.22
N GLU A 103 -26.07 57.80 -3.91
CA GLU A 103 -26.56 59.04 -4.47
C GLU A 103 -27.29 58.73 -5.79
N ASN A 104 -28.55 59.16 -5.85
CA ASN A 104 -29.46 59.05 -6.99
C ASN A 104 -28.87 59.79 -8.21
N ILE A 105 -28.40 59.06 -9.21
CA ILE A 105 -28.03 59.61 -10.53
C ILE A 105 -29.22 59.40 -11.46
N ALA A 106 -29.70 60.49 -12.07
CA ALA A 106 -30.88 60.52 -12.94
C ALA A 106 -30.72 59.62 -14.19
N GLU A 107 -31.84 59.05 -14.66
CA GLU A 107 -31.92 57.98 -15.67
C GLU A 107 -31.48 58.35 -17.10
N ASP A 108 -31.04 59.58 -17.37
CA ASP A 108 -30.84 60.10 -18.73
C ASP A 108 -29.41 59.97 -19.31
N GLU A 109 -28.46 59.34 -18.59
CA GLU A 109 -27.07 59.14 -19.07
C GLU A 109 -26.62 57.66 -19.18
N GLN A 110 -27.54 56.71 -19.40
CA GLN A 110 -27.12 55.32 -19.65
C GLN A 110 -26.53 55.15 -21.06
N PRO A 111 -25.29 54.60 -21.21
CA PRO A 111 -24.72 54.36 -22.53
C PRO A 111 -25.49 53.24 -23.25
N GLN A 112 -25.86 53.51 -24.50
CA GLN A 112 -26.56 52.58 -25.37
C GLN A 112 -25.69 51.33 -25.64
N ILE A 113 -26.15 50.17 -25.18
CA ILE A 113 -25.49 48.88 -25.38
C ILE A 113 -25.62 48.48 -26.85
N VAL A 114 -24.50 48.46 -27.57
CA VAL A 114 -24.40 47.83 -28.88
C VAL A 114 -24.30 46.32 -28.66
N GLU A 115 -25.20 45.54 -29.26
CA GLU A 115 -25.17 44.08 -29.22
C GLU A 115 -23.91 43.56 -29.91
N GLU A 116 -22.85 43.34 -29.13
CA GLU A 116 -21.64 42.68 -29.61
C GLU A 116 -21.85 41.17 -29.75
N VAL A 117 -21.37 40.69 -30.89
CA VAL A 117 -21.43 39.33 -31.40
C VAL A 117 -21.03 38.32 -30.32
N THR A 118 -21.98 37.48 -29.91
CA THR A 118 -21.81 36.49 -28.84
C THR A 118 -20.82 35.40 -29.24
N THR A 119 -19.54 35.56 -28.88
CA THR A 119 -18.68 34.40 -28.65
C THR A 119 -19.21 33.70 -27.40
N GLY A 120 -19.42 32.38 -27.46
CA GLY A 120 -20.25 31.60 -26.51
C GLY A 120 -19.73 31.44 -25.08
N VAL A 121 -19.17 32.50 -24.50
CA VAL A 121 -18.79 32.65 -23.11
C VAL A 121 -19.45 33.93 -22.60
N THR A 122 -20.42 33.79 -21.72
CA THR A 122 -21.04 34.92 -21.01
C THR A 122 -19.97 35.67 -20.23
N GLY A 123 -19.61 36.88 -20.67
CA GLY A 123 -18.65 37.74 -19.97
C GLY A 123 -19.15 38.14 -18.59
N GLY A 124 -18.28 38.08 -17.57
CA GLY A 124 -18.58 38.46 -16.18
C GLY A 124 -17.92 37.54 -15.13
N LEU A 125 -18.04 37.90 -13.84
CA LEU A 125 -17.63 37.03 -12.72
C LEU A 125 -18.57 35.81 -12.65
N GLN A 126 -18.10 34.66 -13.15
CA GLN A 126 -18.87 33.42 -13.09
C GLN A 126 -18.56 32.65 -11.81
N THR A 127 -19.60 32.08 -11.19
CA THR A 127 -19.42 31.15 -10.07
C THR A 127 -18.89 29.79 -10.57
N ALA A 128 -18.21 29.05 -9.70
CA ALA A 128 -17.61 27.75 -10.08
C ALA A 128 -18.65 26.74 -10.61
N ASP A 129 -19.88 26.79 -10.13
CA ASP A 129 -20.96 25.90 -10.58
C ASP A 129 -21.54 26.30 -11.93
N GLN A 130 -21.58 27.61 -12.24
CA GLN A 130 -21.93 28.10 -13.58
C GLN A 130 -20.89 27.63 -14.61
N ILE A 131 -19.59 27.72 -14.31
CA ILE A 131 -18.51 27.23 -15.18
C ILE A 131 -18.65 25.71 -15.42
N LYS A 132 -18.92 24.91 -14.38
CA LYS A 132 -19.14 23.46 -14.52
C LYS A 132 -20.35 23.14 -15.40
N SER A 133 -21.46 23.88 -15.25
CA SER A 133 -22.66 23.67 -16.06
C SER A 133 -22.42 24.01 -17.52
N HIS A 134 -21.67 25.09 -17.80
CA HIS A 134 -21.30 25.51 -19.15
C HIS A 134 -20.36 24.52 -19.82
N LEU A 135 -19.35 24.02 -19.10
CA LEU A 135 -18.46 22.97 -19.61
C LEU A 135 -19.19 21.66 -19.88
N LYS A 136 -20.19 21.29 -19.06
CA LYS A 136 -21.04 20.12 -19.31
C LYS A 136 -21.90 20.30 -20.56
N SER A 137 -22.53 21.47 -20.71
CA SER A 137 -23.38 21.76 -21.87
C SER A 137 -22.55 21.83 -23.16
N GLN A 138 -21.34 22.41 -23.12
CA GLN A 138 -20.40 22.41 -24.24
C GLN A 138 -19.94 21.00 -24.61
N LYS A 139 -19.56 20.17 -23.63
CA LYS A 139 -19.19 18.77 -23.89
C LYS A 139 -20.34 17.96 -24.48
N MET A 140 -21.57 18.20 -24.03
CA MET A 140 -22.75 17.54 -24.57
C MET A 140 -23.02 17.99 -26.02
N LYS A 141 -22.93 19.29 -26.30
CA LYS A 141 -23.02 19.85 -27.65
C LYS A 141 -21.92 19.32 -28.57
N GLN A 142 -20.68 19.20 -28.07
CA GLN A 142 -19.57 18.59 -28.80
C GLN A 142 -19.85 17.12 -29.14
N LYS A 143 -20.30 16.31 -28.17
CA LYS A 143 -20.69 14.90 -28.42
C LYS A 143 -21.82 14.77 -29.44
N ILE A 144 -22.84 15.62 -29.35
CA ILE A 144 -23.94 15.62 -30.31
C ILE A 144 -23.41 15.99 -31.70
N ARG A 145 -22.58 17.03 -31.80
CA ARG A 145 -21.95 17.44 -33.06
C ARG A 145 -21.00 16.38 -33.62
N GLU A 146 -20.24 15.69 -32.78
CA GLU A 146 -19.39 14.56 -33.17
C GLU A 146 -20.24 13.36 -33.63
N SER A 147 -21.36 13.07 -32.97
CA SER A 147 -22.27 12.00 -33.41
C SER A 147 -22.97 12.34 -34.72
N GLN A 148 -23.36 13.60 -34.93
CA GLN A 148 -23.93 14.09 -36.18
C GLN A 148 -22.88 14.08 -37.29
N ARG A 149 -21.65 14.52 -37.01
CA ARG A 149 -20.54 14.49 -37.96
C ARG A 149 -20.12 13.07 -38.32
N ALA A 150 -20.12 12.14 -37.36
CA ALA A 150 -19.87 10.72 -37.61
C ALA A 150 -21.01 10.08 -38.44
N ALA A 151 -22.25 10.52 -38.21
CA ALA A 151 -23.40 10.10 -39.02
C ALA A 151 -23.40 10.71 -40.43
N GLU A 152 -22.88 11.94 -40.60
CA GLU A 152 -22.67 12.60 -41.91
C GLU A 152 -21.47 12.02 -42.66
N GLU A 153 -20.38 11.64 -41.97
CA GLU A 153 -19.23 10.90 -42.54
C GLU A 153 -19.64 9.51 -43.07
N ASP A 154 -20.68 8.89 -42.50
CA ASP A 154 -21.28 7.65 -43.01
C ASP A 154 -22.10 7.86 -44.32
N VAL A 155 -22.32 9.12 -44.75
CA VAL A 155 -23.05 9.48 -45.99
C VAL A 155 -22.10 9.84 -47.15
N GLU A 156 -20.81 10.02 -46.88
CA GLU A 156 -19.79 10.11 -47.95
C GLU A 156 -19.66 8.75 -48.65
N GLU A 157 -19.61 8.75 -49.99
CA GLU A 157 -19.63 7.56 -50.86
C GLU A 157 -18.75 6.41 -50.31
N GLU A 158 -19.35 5.26 -50.01
CA GLU A 158 -18.66 4.10 -49.41
C GLU A 158 -17.44 3.69 -50.26
N THR A 159 -16.24 4.04 -49.80
CA THR A 159 -14.99 3.66 -50.46
C THR A 159 -14.73 2.17 -50.24
N VAL A 160 -14.85 1.38 -51.30
CA VAL A 160 -14.64 -0.08 -51.26
C VAL A 160 -13.15 -0.39 -51.25
N TYR A 161 -12.60 -0.62 -50.06
CA TYR A 161 -11.23 -1.11 -49.90
C TYR A 161 -11.13 -2.58 -50.33
N ARG A 162 -10.10 -2.92 -51.12
CA ARG A 162 -9.81 -4.28 -51.57
C ARG A 162 -8.39 -4.67 -51.18
N ASP A 163 -8.21 -5.93 -50.83
CA ASP A 163 -6.91 -6.50 -50.52
C ASP A 163 -6.07 -6.70 -51.80
N SER A 164 -4.78 -6.98 -51.68
CA SER A 164 -3.88 -7.24 -52.84
C SER A 164 -4.33 -8.41 -53.74
N SER A 165 -5.23 -9.25 -53.22
CA SER A 165 -5.89 -10.38 -53.90
C SER A 165 -7.29 -10.05 -54.45
N GLY A 166 -7.74 -8.80 -54.34
CA GLY A 166 -9.01 -8.30 -54.89
C GLY A 166 -10.26 -8.52 -54.02
N LYS A 167 -10.13 -9.12 -52.83
CA LYS A 167 -11.25 -9.32 -51.89
C LYS A 167 -11.64 -8.00 -51.21
N LYS A 168 -12.95 -7.71 -51.12
CA LYS A 168 -13.48 -6.53 -50.41
C LYS A 168 -13.18 -6.66 -48.91
N ILE A 169 -12.54 -5.66 -48.32
CA ILE A 169 -12.24 -5.57 -46.89
C ILE A 169 -13.32 -4.72 -46.25
N ASP A 170 -14.04 -5.30 -45.29
CA ASP A 170 -15.04 -4.57 -44.50
C ASP A 170 -14.32 -3.77 -43.40
N THR A 171 -14.17 -2.46 -43.62
CA THR A 171 -13.41 -1.54 -42.74
C THR A 171 -14.03 -1.45 -41.35
N LYS A 172 -15.36 -1.61 -41.23
CA LYS A 172 -16.08 -1.62 -39.95
C LYS A 172 -15.74 -2.88 -39.15
N GLN A 173 -15.64 -4.03 -39.82
CA GLN A 173 -15.23 -5.28 -39.18
C GLN A 173 -13.76 -5.27 -38.75
N LEU A 174 -12.86 -4.76 -39.61
CA LEU A 174 -11.43 -4.65 -39.30
C LEU A 174 -11.19 -3.76 -38.07
N ARG A 175 -11.85 -2.59 -38.01
CA ARG A 175 -11.77 -1.66 -36.88
C ARG A 175 -12.37 -2.25 -35.60
N ALA A 176 -13.44 -3.04 -35.71
CA ALA A 176 -14.02 -3.75 -34.56
C ALA A 176 -13.10 -4.87 -34.03
N GLU A 177 -12.46 -5.61 -34.93
CA GLU A 177 -11.49 -6.65 -34.57
C GLU A 177 -10.21 -6.07 -33.97
N GLU A 178 -9.71 -4.96 -34.52
CA GLU A 178 -8.57 -4.24 -33.98
C GLU A 178 -8.85 -3.69 -32.58
N LYS A 179 -10.00 -3.05 -32.36
CA LYS A 179 -10.44 -2.63 -31.02
C LYS A 179 -10.54 -3.82 -30.05
N ARG A 180 -11.05 -4.97 -30.50
CA ARG A 180 -11.11 -6.19 -29.68
C ARG A 180 -9.73 -6.73 -29.36
N ARG A 181 -8.78 -6.68 -30.29
CA ARG A 181 -7.39 -7.09 -30.08
C ARG A 181 -6.68 -6.16 -29.09
N GLN A 182 -6.80 -4.85 -29.28
CA GLN A 182 -6.26 -3.84 -28.35
C GLN A 182 -6.84 -4.02 -26.94
N ALA A 183 -8.15 -4.25 -26.81
CA ALA A 183 -8.78 -4.52 -25.51
C ALA A 183 -8.20 -5.77 -24.82
N LYS A 184 -8.01 -6.87 -25.57
CA LYS A 184 -7.39 -8.11 -25.04
C LYS A 184 -5.93 -7.89 -24.63
N ASP A 185 -5.16 -7.13 -25.41
CA ASP A 185 -3.74 -6.88 -25.11
C ASP A 185 -3.59 -5.95 -23.91
N LEU A 186 -4.47 -4.95 -23.77
CA LEU A 186 -4.58 -4.13 -22.57
C LEU A 186 -4.97 -4.97 -21.35
N GLU A 187 -5.94 -5.89 -21.46
CA GLU A 187 -6.34 -6.79 -20.36
C GLU A 187 -5.17 -7.69 -19.92
N LYS A 188 -4.44 -8.28 -20.87
CA LYS A 188 -3.25 -9.09 -20.57
C LYS A 188 -2.16 -8.25 -19.90
N ALA A 189 -1.94 -7.01 -20.36
CA ALA A 189 -0.98 -6.10 -19.77
C ALA A 189 -1.37 -5.74 -18.32
N MET A 190 -2.66 -5.43 -18.08
CA MET A 190 -3.19 -5.19 -16.73
C MET A 190 -3.02 -6.42 -15.85
N ARG A 191 -3.34 -7.62 -16.34
CA ARG A 191 -3.17 -8.88 -15.59
C ARG A 191 -1.71 -9.15 -15.25
N LYS A 192 -0.78 -8.88 -16.18
CA LYS A 192 0.67 -9.02 -15.94
C LYS A 192 1.16 -8.00 -14.91
N MET A 193 0.68 -6.75 -14.98
CA MET A 193 0.99 -5.71 -14.00
C MET A 193 0.46 -6.08 -12.61
N GLU A 194 -0.76 -6.60 -12.54
CA GLU A 194 -1.39 -7.08 -11.31
C GLU A 194 -0.67 -8.27 -10.69
N TRP A 195 -0.15 -9.18 -11.52
CA TRP A 195 0.65 -10.33 -11.10
C TRP A 195 2.05 -9.92 -10.66
N GLY A 196 2.65 -8.93 -11.33
CA GLY A 196 3.93 -8.33 -10.95
C GLY A 196 3.88 -7.56 -9.63
N LYS A 197 2.68 -7.25 -9.13
CA LYS A 197 2.49 -6.57 -7.85
C LYS A 197 2.50 -7.56 -6.69
N GLY A 198 3.25 -7.23 -5.63
CA GLY A 198 3.34 -8.09 -4.45
C GLY A 198 2.01 -8.19 -3.69
N LEU A 199 1.73 -9.37 -3.10
CA LEU A 199 0.53 -9.63 -2.29
C LEU A 199 0.32 -8.59 -1.19
N VAL A 200 1.38 -8.27 -0.43
CA VAL A 200 1.36 -7.27 0.65
C VAL A 200 0.96 -5.88 0.15
N GLN A 201 1.37 -5.50 -1.07
CA GLN A 201 1.01 -4.21 -1.64
C GLN A 201 -0.45 -4.18 -2.11
N ARG A 202 -1.04 -5.33 -2.47
CA ARG A 202 -2.47 -5.43 -2.80
C ARG A 202 -3.31 -5.35 -1.53
N ASP A 203 -2.95 -6.12 -0.52
CA ASP A 203 -3.62 -6.12 0.78
C ASP A 203 -3.51 -4.74 1.46
N GLY A 204 -2.35 -4.09 1.39
CA GLY A 204 -2.15 -2.73 1.86
C GLY A 204 -3.10 -1.74 1.20
N LYS A 205 -3.15 -1.69 -0.15
CA LYS A 205 -4.09 -0.79 -0.85
C LYS A 205 -5.56 -1.03 -0.47
N LYS A 206 -5.93 -2.30 -0.23
CA LYS A 206 -7.29 -2.64 0.21
C LYS A 206 -7.53 -2.13 1.63
N ALA A 207 -6.60 -2.37 2.55
CA ALA A 207 -6.68 -1.87 3.92
C ALA A 207 -6.74 -0.33 3.97
N ASP A 208 -5.93 0.35 3.16
CA ASP A 208 -5.94 1.82 3.05
C ASP A 208 -7.30 2.32 2.54
N ALA A 209 -7.89 1.65 1.54
CA ALA A 209 -9.22 2.00 1.04
C ALA A 209 -10.32 1.79 2.10
N ASP A 210 -10.26 0.67 2.83
CA ASP A 210 -11.17 0.38 3.93
C ASP A 210 -11.01 1.42 5.05
N GLU A 211 -9.77 1.82 5.39
CA GLU A 211 -9.47 2.86 6.37
C GLU A 211 -9.97 4.24 5.93
N LEU A 212 -9.74 4.63 4.67
CA LEU A 212 -10.27 5.88 4.11
C LEU A 212 -11.80 5.91 4.16
N SER A 213 -12.46 4.79 3.89
CA SER A 213 -13.93 4.71 3.99
C SER A 213 -14.43 4.89 5.43
N LYS A 214 -13.68 4.37 6.41
CA LYS A 214 -13.99 4.56 7.84
C LYS A 214 -13.75 6.00 8.27
N ILE A 215 -12.63 6.59 7.89
CA ILE A 215 -12.30 7.99 8.19
C ILE A 215 -13.32 8.92 7.56
N ALA A 216 -13.75 8.65 6.32
CA ALA A 216 -14.78 9.44 5.65
C ALA A 216 -16.15 9.38 6.36
N ALA A 217 -16.45 8.30 7.07
CA ALA A 217 -17.66 8.15 7.87
C ALA A 217 -17.51 8.72 9.30
N GLN A 218 -16.28 8.87 9.80
CA GLN A 218 -15.99 9.38 11.14
C GLN A 218 -16.15 10.91 11.23
N PRO A 219 -16.55 11.45 12.40
CA PRO A 219 -16.51 12.88 12.63
C PRO A 219 -15.07 13.40 12.66
N PHE A 220 -14.87 14.68 12.28
CA PHE A 220 -13.54 15.30 12.23
C PHE A 220 -12.79 15.25 13.57
N ALA A 221 -13.50 15.45 14.68
CA ALA A 221 -12.91 15.43 16.02
C ALA A 221 -13.33 14.17 16.78
N ARG A 222 -12.35 13.46 17.36
CA ARG A 222 -12.58 12.39 18.32
C ARG A 222 -12.91 12.99 19.69
N THR A 223 -13.95 12.48 20.34
CA THR A 223 -14.36 12.94 21.68
C THR A 223 -14.15 11.84 22.71
N ILE A 224 -14.19 12.18 24.00
CA ILE A 224 -14.09 11.22 25.10
C ILE A 224 -15.19 10.15 25.02
N ASN A 225 -16.33 10.48 24.41
CA ASN A 225 -17.48 9.58 24.25
C ASN A 225 -17.43 8.71 22.98
N ASP A 226 -16.37 8.80 22.17
CA ASP A 226 -16.22 7.99 20.96
C ASP A 226 -16.19 6.49 21.32
N GLN A 227 -17.15 5.74 20.79
CA GLN A 227 -17.33 4.33 21.13
C GLN A 227 -16.22 3.46 20.59
N GLU A 228 -15.74 3.70 19.36
CA GLU A 228 -14.71 2.88 18.72
C GLU A 228 -13.38 3.04 19.46
N MET A 229 -12.97 4.28 19.73
CA MET A 229 -11.78 4.60 20.50
C MET A 229 -11.84 3.99 21.92
N ASN A 230 -12.98 4.10 22.59
CA ASN A 230 -13.14 3.53 23.93
C ASN A 230 -13.09 2.00 23.94
N GLN A 231 -13.62 1.35 22.92
CA GLN A 231 -13.51 -0.11 22.77
C GLN A 231 -12.05 -0.52 22.52
N GLU A 232 -11.33 0.21 21.67
CA GLU A 232 -9.92 -0.03 21.41
C GLU A 232 -9.09 0.10 22.69
N MET A 233 -9.25 1.21 23.44
CA MET A 233 -8.55 1.44 24.71
C MET A 233 -8.86 0.38 25.78
N LYS A 234 -10.08 -0.15 25.81
CA LYS A 234 -10.46 -1.26 26.70
C LYS A 234 -9.81 -2.59 26.28
N GLY A 235 -9.55 -2.76 24.99
CA GLY A 235 -8.87 -3.95 24.45
C GLY A 235 -7.36 -3.95 24.64
N VAL A 236 -6.72 -2.80 24.89
CA VAL A 236 -5.28 -2.71 25.10
C VAL A 236 -4.86 -3.47 26.36
N GLN A 237 -4.09 -4.54 26.16
CA GLN A 237 -3.51 -5.31 27.25
C GLN A 237 -2.34 -4.54 27.88
N ARG A 238 -2.43 -4.28 29.18
CA ARG A 238 -1.38 -3.58 29.94
C ARG A 238 -0.48 -4.59 30.64
N TRP A 239 0.83 -4.40 30.52
CA TRP A 239 1.83 -5.34 31.06
C TRP A 239 1.81 -5.45 32.59
N ASN A 240 1.43 -4.37 33.28
CA ASN A 240 1.33 -4.25 34.74
C ASN A 240 -0.07 -4.50 35.30
N ASP A 241 -1.00 -5.07 34.51
CA ASP A 241 -2.35 -5.32 35.00
C ASP A 241 -2.39 -6.61 35.85
N PRO A 242 -2.67 -6.53 37.17
CA PRO A 242 -2.80 -7.72 38.01
C PRO A 242 -3.96 -8.63 37.58
N ALA A 243 -4.98 -8.08 36.94
CA ALA A 243 -6.12 -8.86 36.43
C ALA A 243 -5.75 -9.70 35.21
N ALA A 244 -4.69 -9.34 34.46
CA ALA A 244 -4.31 -9.98 33.20
C ALA A 244 -4.09 -11.51 33.31
N GLY A 245 -3.66 -12.00 34.48
CA GLY A 245 -3.50 -13.43 34.75
C GLY A 245 -4.82 -14.21 34.88
N PHE A 246 -5.92 -13.52 35.23
CA PHE A 246 -7.24 -14.11 35.40
C PHE A 246 -8.05 -14.14 34.09
N LEU A 247 -7.71 -13.29 33.11
CA LEU A 247 -8.37 -13.31 31.80
C LEU A 247 -8.06 -14.62 31.04
N THR A 248 -9.10 -15.18 30.42
CA THR A 248 -8.95 -16.36 29.56
C THR A 248 -8.22 -15.98 28.30
N LYS A 249 -7.02 -16.56 28.09
CA LYS A 249 -6.29 -16.39 26.83
C LYS A 249 -7.15 -16.95 25.69
N PRO A 250 -7.39 -16.20 24.60
CA PRO A 250 -8.15 -16.71 23.47
C PRO A 250 -7.48 -17.98 22.93
N SER A 251 -8.29 -19.02 22.69
CA SER A 251 -7.77 -20.32 22.26
C SER A 251 -7.08 -20.20 20.90
N LYS A 252 -5.91 -20.84 20.74
CA LYS A 252 -5.16 -20.85 19.47
C LYS A 252 -5.94 -21.48 18.31
N SER A 253 -6.99 -22.26 18.59
CA SER A 253 -7.84 -22.93 17.60
C SER A 253 -8.86 -22.02 16.91
N THR A 254 -9.15 -20.83 17.44
CA THR A 254 -10.09 -19.87 16.81
C THR A 254 -9.41 -19.03 15.72
N SER A 255 -8.08 -19.09 15.61
CA SER A 255 -7.34 -18.37 14.56
C SER A 255 -7.44 -19.12 13.23
N LYS A 256 -7.80 -18.39 12.16
CA LYS A 256 -7.81 -18.91 10.78
C LYS A 256 -6.47 -19.61 10.48
N PRO A 257 -6.44 -20.70 9.68
CA PRO A 257 -5.21 -21.41 9.35
C PRO A 257 -4.21 -20.43 8.76
N THR A 258 -3.24 -20.04 9.59
CA THR A 258 -2.24 -19.03 9.23
C THR A 258 -1.07 -19.75 8.59
N ARG A 259 -0.42 -19.10 7.62
CA ARG A 259 0.84 -19.62 7.05
C ARG A 259 1.81 -19.94 8.20
N PRO A 260 2.56 -21.06 8.11
CA PRO A 260 3.53 -21.41 9.14
C PRO A 260 4.49 -20.23 9.35
N LYS A 261 4.86 -20.00 10.61
CA LYS A 261 5.81 -18.98 11.04
C LYS A 261 7.10 -19.64 11.51
N TYR A 262 8.18 -18.88 11.45
CA TYR A 262 9.47 -19.33 11.95
C TYR A 262 9.43 -19.49 13.48
N ASN A 263 9.99 -20.59 13.97
CA ASN A 263 10.00 -20.98 15.38
C ASN A 263 11.43 -21.16 15.96
N GLY A 264 12.46 -20.70 15.24
CA GLY A 264 13.86 -20.85 15.66
C GLY A 264 14.38 -19.67 16.50
N PRO A 265 15.71 -19.57 16.70
CA PRO A 265 16.34 -18.47 17.44
C PRO A 265 15.99 -17.10 16.84
N PRO A 266 15.95 -16.03 17.66
CA PRO A 266 15.52 -14.72 17.21
C PRO A 266 16.37 -14.25 16.01
N PRO A 267 15.74 -13.84 14.89
CA PRO A 267 16.45 -13.35 13.73
C PRO A 267 17.19 -12.04 14.03
N PRO A 268 18.26 -11.72 13.28
CA PRO A 268 18.80 -10.37 13.29
C PRO A 268 17.73 -9.36 12.87
N PRO A 269 17.70 -8.16 13.46
CA PRO A 269 16.73 -7.13 13.11
C PRO A 269 16.96 -6.65 11.68
N ASN A 270 15.88 -6.30 10.99
CA ASN A 270 15.91 -5.72 9.65
C ASN A 270 15.12 -4.40 9.62
N ARG A 271 15.43 -3.53 8.65
CA ARG A 271 14.75 -2.23 8.50
C ARG A 271 13.22 -2.31 8.45
N TYR A 272 12.67 -3.41 7.93
CA TYR A 272 11.24 -3.56 7.66
C TYR A 272 10.47 -4.35 8.73
N GLY A 273 11.14 -4.85 9.78
CA GLY A 273 10.51 -5.71 10.79
C GLY A 273 9.91 -7.01 10.23
N ILE A 274 10.34 -7.45 9.04
CA ILE A 274 9.77 -8.63 8.37
C ILE A 274 10.34 -9.88 9.05
N PRO A 275 9.51 -10.77 9.62
CA PRO A 275 9.99 -12.00 10.19
C PRO A 275 10.51 -12.94 9.09
N PRO A 276 11.51 -13.77 9.38
CA PRO A 276 12.02 -14.76 8.44
C PRO A 276 10.92 -15.76 8.06
N GLY A 277 11.10 -16.38 6.88
CA GLY A 277 10.23 -17.46 6.44
C GLY A 277 10.30 -18.66 7.40
N TYR A 278 9.22 -19.45 7.46
CA TYR A 278 9.11 -20.59 8.38
C TYR A 278 10.18 -21.68 8.21
N ARG A 279 10.85 -21.71 7.06
CA ARG A 279 11.91 -22.68 6.72
C ARG A 279 13.32 -22.12 6.93
N TRP A 280 13.44 -20.89 7.38
CA TRP A 280 14.75 -20.32 7.69
C TRP A 280 15.40 -21.14 8.80
N ASP A 281 16.70 -21.40 8.69
CA ASP A 281 17.45 -22.28 9.59
C ASP A 281 18.05 -21.54 10.79
N GLY A 282 17.90 -20.22 10.84
CA GLY A 282 18.43 -19.38 11.91
C GLY A 282 19.89 -18.96 11.71
N VAL A 283 20.54 -19.35 10.61
CA VAL A 283 21.93 -18.97 10.31
C VAL A 283 21.93 -17.66 9.53
N ASP A 284 22.60 -16.65 10.07
CA ASP A 284 22.81 -15.36 9.40
C ASP A 284 23.82 -15.52 8.25
N ARG A 285 23.37 -15.20 7.04
CA ARG A 285 24.17 -15.23 5.79
C ARG A 285 24.26 -13.84 5.16
N SER A 286 24.18 -12.78 5.95
CA SER A 286 24.19 -11.41 5.48
C SER A 286 25.61 -10.89 5.22
N ASN A 287 25.73 -9.85 4.37
CA ASN A 287 26.94 -9.04 4.22
C ASN A 287 27.10 -8.00 5.36
N GLY A 288 26.33 -8.11 6.45
CA GLY A 288 26.35 -7.14 7.55
C GLY A 288 25.82 -5.72 7.22
N PHE A 289 25.21 -5.51 6.05
CA PHE A 289 24.67 -4.21 5.63
C PHE A 289 23.65 -3.64 6.63
N GLU A 290 22.65 -4.43 7.03
CA GLU A 290 21.62 -4.00 7.99
C GLU A 290 22.24 -3.58 9.33
N LYS A 291 23.24 -4.33 9.82
CA LYS A 291 23.96 -4.00 11.06
C LYS A 291 24.68 -2.65 10.95
N LYS A 292 25.38 -2.40 9.83
CA LYS A 292 26.04 -1.11 9.55
C LYS A 292 25.01 0.03 9.43
N LEU A 293 23.87 -0.24 8.80
CA LEU A 293 22.79 0.75 8.65
C LEU A 293 22.22 1.18 10.01
N PHE A 294 21.99 0.24 10.93
CA PHE A 294 21.55 0.58 12.28
C PHE A 294 22.61 1.34 13.08
N ALA A 295 23.88 0.93 12.99
CA ALA A 295 24.98 1.65 13.64
C ALA A 295 25.06 3.10 13.15
N THR A 296 25.12 3.32 11.83
CA THR A 296 25.16 4.67 11.24
C THR A 296 23.91 5.50 11.57
N GLY A 297 22.73 4.88 11.64
CA GLY A 297 21.50 5.55 12.09
C GLY A 297 21.56 6.01 13.54
N ASN A 298 22.14 5.19 14.43
CA ASN A 298 22.35 5.54 15.83
C ASN A 298 23.44 6.61 15.98
N ASP A 299 24.52 6.51 15.23
CA ASP A 299 25.61 7.49 15.24
C ASP A 299 25.10 8.88 14.84
N LYS A 300 24.28 8.97 13.79
CA LYS A 300 23.64 10.23 13.37
C LYS A 300 22.72 10.81 14.44
N LYS A 301 21.97 9.97 15.16
CA LYS A 301 21.13 10.42 16.28
C LYS A 301 21.97 10.91 17.45
N ARG A 302 23.05 10.19 17.78
CA ARG A 302 24.00 10.55 18.84
C ARG A 302 24.67 11.89 18.54
N THR A 303 25.25 12.06 17.35
CA THR A 303 25.92 13.31 16.97
C THR A 303 24.96 14.49 16.93
N LYS A 304 23.71 14.29 16.48
CA LYS A 304 22.67 15.34 16.53
C LYS A 304 22.33 15.75 17.97
N ALA A 305 22.19 14.78 18.87
CA ALA A 305 21.91 15.05 20.29
C ALA A 305 23.08 15.75 20.98
N GLU A 306 24.31 15.33 20.67
CA GLU A 306 25.53 15.99 21.14
C GLU A 306 25.63 17.41 20.62
N ALA A 307 25.46 17.62 19.30
CA ALA A 307 25.47 18.95 18.71
C ALA A 307 24.41 19.88 19.31
N TYR A 308 23.22 19.35 19.60
CA TYR A 308 22.20 20.11 20.33
C TYR A 308 22.63 20.46 21.75
N SER A 309 23.20 19.50 22.49
CA SER A 309 23.68 19.72 23.86
C SER A 309 24.80 20.76 23.90
N TYR A 310 25.78 20.67 22.99
CA TYR A 310 26.85 21.66 22.84
C TYR A 310 26.33 23.04 22.44
N SER A 311 25.32 23.10 21.57
CA SER A 311 24.72 24.38 21.14
C SER A 311 23.95 25.09 22.25
N VAL A 312 23.44 24.35 23.23
CA VAL A 312 22.66 24.90 24.35
C VAL A 312 23.55 25.26 25.55
N ASP A 313 24.71 24.63 25.69
CA ASP A 313 25.60 24.82 26.84
C ASP A 313 26.30 26.20 26.90
N ASP A 314 26.45 26.87 25.74
CA ASP A 314 27.07 28.22 25.62
C ASP A 314 26.03 29.35 25.45
N MET A 315 24.75 29.09 25.74
CA MET A 315 23.63 30.05 25.65
C MET A 315 22.97 30.29 27.00
#